data_AF-A0A960EW98-F1
#
_entry.id   AF-A0A960EW98-F1
#
_cell.length_a   1.000
_cell.length_b   1.000
_cell.length_c   1.000
_cell.angle_alpha   90.00
_cell.angle_beta   90.00
_cell.angle_gamma   90.00
#
_symmetry.space_group_name_H-M   'P 1'
#
loop_
_entity.id
_entity.type
_entity.pdbx_description
1 polymer ?
#
loop_
_entity_poly.entity_id
_entity_poly.type
_entity_poly.pdbx_seq_one_letter_code
_entity_poly.pdbx_strand_id
1 'polypeptide(L)'
;MLLLEFTIEPFHEGNPGPHVRAAVAAAEALGATVDFGPFGSSCTVADELAGQVGGAVLAAAFANGATHVSLHAERVDARSEEAAG
;
A
#
# COMPACT_ATOMS: atom_id res chain seq x y z
N MET A 1 -11.64 9.71 -0.21
CA MET A 1 -10.82 8.49 -0.32
C MET A 1 -9.39 8.90 -0.08
N LEU A 2 -8.59 7.99 0.47
CA LEU A 2 -7.17 8.19 0.66
C LEU A 2 -6.42 7.18 -0.22
N LEU A 3 -5.45 7.69 -0.99
CA LEU A 3 -4.41 6.88 -1.60
C LEU A 3 -3.38 6.59 -0.51
N LEU A 4 -3.07 5.32 -0.31
CA LEU A 4 -1.93 4.87 0.48
C LEU A 4 -0.88 4.33 -0.47
N GLU A 5 0.32 4.89 -0.43
CA GLU A 5 1.48 4.37 -1.15
C GLU A 5 2.52 3.89 -0.16
N PHE A 6 3.14 2.76 -0.43
CA PHE A 6 4.14 2.19 0.47
C PHE A 6 5.24 1.45 -0.27
N THR A 7 6.44 1.50 0.31
CA THR A 7 7.59 0.68 -0.09
C THR A 7 8.01 -0.19 1.08
N ILE A 8 8.48 -1.40 0.79
CA ILE A 8 8.89 -2.36 1.81
C ILE A 8 10.23 -2.96 1.39
N GLU A 9 11.24 -2.79 2.23
CA GLU A 9 12.60 -3.26 2.00
C GLU A 9 12.95 -4.45 2.91
N PRO A 10 13.81 -5.38 2.45
CA PRO A 10 14.57 -5.34 1.19
C PRO A 10 13.71 -5.64 -0.05
N PHE A 11 13.88 -4.87 -1.13
CA PHE A 11 13.15 -5.10 -2.38
C PHE A 11 13.99 -5.88 -3.39
N HIS A 12 13.34 -6.85 -4.05
CA HIS A 12 13.91 -7.62 -5.15
C HIS A 12 12.95 -7.57 -6.35
N GLU A 13 13.40 -6.98 -7.45
CA GLU A 13 12.61 -6.83 -8.66
C GLU A 13 12.16 -8.19 -9.21
N GLY A 14 10.88 -8.31 -9.55
CA GLY A 14 10.28 -9.54 -10.07
C GLY A 14 10.12 -10.69 -9.07
N ASN A 15 10.64 -10.55 -7.84
CA ASN A 15 10.57 -11.59 -6.81
C ASN A 15 10.28 -10.98 -5.43
N PRO A 16 9.03 -10.55 -5.17
CA PRO A 16 8.67 -9.95 -3.89
C PRO A 16 9.00 -10.91 -2.73
N GLY A 17 9.56 -10.41 -1.64
CA GLY A 17 9.87 -11.22 -0.46
C GLY A 17 8.63 -11.58 0.37
N PRO A 18 8.78 -12.43 1.40
CA PRO A 18 7.71 -12.76 2.33
C PRO A 18 7.07 -11.52 2.99
N HIS A 19 7.89 -10.53 3.36
CA HIS A 19 7.45 -9.24 3.91
C HIS A 19 6.53 -8.46 2.98
N VAL A 20 6.83 -8.41 1.68
CA VAL A 20 5.99 -7.73 0.69
C VAL A 20 4.66 -8.46 0.54
N ARG A 21 4.70 -9.78 0.31
CA ARG A 21 3.48 -10.58 0.13
C ARG A 21 2.57 -10.55 1.35
N ALA A 22 3.13 -10.61 2.56
CA ALA A 22 2.36 -10.58 3.80
C ALA A 22 1.66 -9.24 4.01
N ALA A 23 2.35 -8.13 3.70
CA ALA A 23 1.77 -6.79 3.79
C ALA A 23 0.63 -6.58 2.79
N VAL A 24 0.81 -7.05 1.55
CA VAL A 24 -0.23 -7.01 0.50
C VAL A 24 -1.45 -7.82 0.93
N ALA A 25 -1.24 -9.07 1.37
CA ALA A 25 -2.33 -9.91 1.86
C ALA A 25 -3.07 -9.31 3.06
N ALA A 26 -2.37 -8.58 3.94
CA ALA A 26 -2.98 -7.90 5.09
C ALA A 26 -3.86 -6.72 4.66
N ALA A 27 -3.45 -5.95 3.65
CA ALA A 27 -4.28 -4.90 3.06
C ALA A 27 -5.50 -5.50 2.32
N GLU A 28 -5.30 -6.55 1.54
CA GLU A 28 -6.37 -7.23 0.79
C GLU A 28 -7.41 -7.90 1.71
N ALA A 29 -6.97 -8.44 2.86
CA ALA A 29 -7.89 -8.98 3.88
C ALA A 29 -8.84 -7.92 4.48
N LEU A 30 -8.49 -6.63 4.36
CA LEU A 30 -9.32 -5.49 4.77
C LEU A 30 -10.13 -4.90 3.59
N GLY A 31 -10.11 -5.56 2.44
CA GLY A 31 -10.87 -5.16 1.25
C GLY A 31 -10.19 -4.12 0.37
N ALA A 32 -8.90 -3.81 0.60
CA ALA A 32 -8.13 -2.97 -0.32
C ALA A 32 -7.68 -3.78 -1.55
N THR A 33 -7.60 -3.13 -2.71
CA THR A 33 -6.91 -3.68 -3.88
C THR A 33 -5.54 -3.01 -3.96
N VAL A 34 -4.47 -3.81 -3.95
CA VAL A 34 -3.10 -3.28 -4.01
C VAL A 34 -2.57 -3.35 -5.44
N ASP A 35 -2.18 -2.20 -5.97
CA ASP A 35 -1.52 -2.07 -7.26
C ASP A 35 0.00 -1.99 -7.09
N PHE A 36 0.74 -2.63 -7.99
CA PHE A 36 2.21 -2.58 -8.01
C PHE A 36 2.68 -1.61 -9.09
N GLY A 37 3.31 -0.52 -8.67
CA GLY A 37 3.90 0.50 -9.54
C GLY A 37 5.44 0.46 -9.54
N PRO A 38 6.07 1.28 -10.40
CA PRO A 38 7.53 1.37 -10.48
C PRO A 38 8.18 1.97 -9.21
N PHE A 39 7.42 2.67 -8.38
CA PHE A 39 7.91 3.35 -7.17
C PHE A 39 7.45 2.70 -5.86
N GLY A 40 6.70 1.60 -5.92
CA GLY A 40 6.15 0.96 -4.73
C GLY A 40 4.79 0.31 -5.00
N SER A 41 4.08 0.01 -3.93
CA SER A 41 2.72 -0.50 -3.97
C SER A 41 1.75 0.57 -3.50
N SER A 42 0.54 0.58 -4.03
CA SER A 42 -0.47 1.55 -3.64
C SER A 42 -1.86 0.94 -3.55
N CYS A 43 -2.74 1.57 -2.78
CA CYS A 43 -4.16 1.24 -2.75
C CYS A 43 -4.99 2.47 -2.42
N THR A 44 -6.20 2.56 -2.97
CA THR A 44 -7.16 3.60 -2.59
C THR A 44 -8.21 3.02 -1.67
N VAL A 45 -8.42 3.66 -0.51
CA VAL A 45 -9.35 3.18 0.53
C VAL A 45 -10.26 4.30 1.01
N ALA A 46 -11.35 3.94 1.67
CA ALA A 46 -12.19 4.89 2.40
C ALA A 46 -11.38 5.55 3.53
N ASP A 47 -11.68 6.81 3.83
CA ASP A 47 -10.92 7.62 4.79
C ASP A 47 -10.84 6.94 6.17
N GLU A 48 -11.95 6.34 6.61
CA GLU A 48 -12.07 5.61 7.86
C GLU A 48 -11.25 4.31 7.93
N LEU A 49 -10.90 3.72 6.78
CA LEU A 49 -10.11 2.49 6.70
C LEU A 49 -8.61 2.74 6.61
N ALA A 50 -8.18 3.96 6.27
CA ALA A 50 -6.78 4.27 5.99
C ALA A 50 -5.83 3.92 7.15
N GLY A 51 -6.21 4.25 8.38
CA GLY A 51 -5.41 3.90 9.56
C GLY A 51 -5.32 2.38 9.79
N GLN A 52 -6.41 1.65 9.57
CA GLN A 52 -6.45 0.20 9.75
C GLN A 52 -5.59 -0.51 8.68
N VAL A 53 -5.74 -0.12 7.42
CA VAL A 53 -4.99 -0.69 6.30
C VAL A 53 -3.51 -0.37 6.43
N GLY A 54 -3.14 0.90 6.66
CA GLY A 54 -1.74 1.29 6.82
C GLY A 54 -1.08 0.61 8.02
N GLY A 55 -1.78 0.48 9.14
CA GLY A 55 -1.29 -0.24 10.32
C GLY A 55 -1.07 -1.74 10.04
N ALA A 56 -1.99 -2.37 9.32
CA ALA A 56 -1.89 -3.79 8.95
C ALA A 56 -0.70 -4.05 8.01
N VAL A 57 -0.49 -3.18 7.02
CA VAL A 57 0.68 -3.22 6.11
C VAL A 57 1.98 -3.15 6.91
N LEU A 58 2.13 -2.14 7.77
CA LEU A 58 3.32 -1.95 8.60
C LEU A 58 3.58 -3.16 9.50
N ALA A 59 2.55 -3.61 10.23
CA ALA A 59 2.69 -4.73 11.16
C ALA A 59 3.08 -6.03 10.45
N ALA A 60 2.39 -6.36 9.35
CA ALA A 60 2.67 -7.59 8.59
C ALA A 60 4.05 -7.55 7.92
N ALA A 61 4.45 -6.41 7.38
CA ALA A 61 5.77 -6.23 6.77
C ALA A 61 6.90 -6.53 7.77
N PHE A 62 6.91 -5.85 8.92
CA PHE A 62 7.97 -6.01 9.93
C PHE A 62 7.96 -7.41 10.55
N ALA A 63 6.78 -8.00 10.79
CA ALA A 63 6.68 -9.36 11.30
C ALA A 63 7.27 -10.42 10.35
N ASN A 64 7.41 -10.09 9.06
CA ASN A 64 7.87 -11.00 8.01
C ASN A 64 9.23 -10.60 7.43
N GLY A 65 10.01 -9.79 8.16
CA GLY A 65 11.41 -9.52 7.83
C GLY A 65 11.66 -8.23 7.05
N ALA A 66 10.68 -7.32 6.96
CA ALA A 66 10.97 -5.99 6.49
C ALA A 66 11.97 -5.30 7.42
N THR A 67 12.96 -4.62 6.84
CA THR A 67 13.93 -3.81 7.59
C THR A 67 13.58 -2.32 7.53
N HIS A 68 12.81 -1.91 6.52
CA HIS A 68 12.37 -0.55 6.33
C HIS A 68 11.04 -0.53 5.58
N VAL A 69 10.12 0.35 6.01
CA VAL A 69 8.84 0.58 5.36
C VAL A 69 8.61 2.07 5.29
N SER A 70 8.32 2.58 4.10
CA SER A 70 7.77 3.93 3.94
C SER A 70 6.27 3.82 3.69
N LEU A 71 5.51 4.75 4.26
CA LEU A 71 4.08 4.86 4.01
C LEU A 71 3.72 6.34 3.80
N HIS A 72 3.12 6.61 2.67
CA HIS A 72 2.57 7.89 2.27
C HIS A 72 1.06 7.78 2.19
N ALA A 73 0.36 8.87 2.57
CA ALA A 73 -1.07 8.96 2.46
C ALA A 73 -1.45 10.30 1.84
N GLU A 74 -2.24 10.25 0.77
CA GLU A 74 -2.72 11.41 0.04
C GLU A 74 -4.24 11.41 -0.05
N ARG A 75 -4.85 12.60 0.03
CA ARG A 75 -6.28 12.75 -0.25
C ARG A 75 -6.51 12.82 -1.74
N VAL A 76 -7.24 11.85 -2.26
CA VAL A 76 -7.65 11.82 -3.67
C VAL A 76 -9.14 12.16 -3.78
N ASP A 77 -9.43 13.21 -4.54
CA ASP A 77 -10.80 13.59 -4.89
C ASP A 77 -11.32 12.67 -5.99
N ALA A 78 -12.58 12.23 -5.89
CA ALA A 78 -13.22 11.38 -6.90
C ALA A 78 -13.45 12.08 -8.27
N ARG A 79 -12.91 13.28 -8.47
CA ARG A 79 -12.96 14.03 -9.73
C ARG A 79 -11.58 14.56 -10.07
N SER A 80 -10.82 13.82 -10.86
CA SER A 80 -9.65 14.33 -11.59
C SER A 80 -9.27 13.38 -12.74
N GLU A 81 -10.21 13.05 -13.62
CA GLU A 81 -9.87 12.51 -14.96
C GLU A 81 -10.55 13.26 -16.12
N GLU A 82 -11.36 14.30 -15.85
CA GLU A 82 -12.11 15.02 -16.89
C GLU A 82 -11.58 16.45 -17.14
N ALA A 83 -10.25 16.62 -17.09
CA ALA A 83 -9.57 17.86 -17.45
C ALA A 83 -8.37 17.60 -18.36
N ALA A 84 -8.58 16.79 -19.39
CA ALA A 84 -7.72 16.72 -20.57
C ALA A 84 -8.60 16.43 -21.80
N GLY A 85 -9.50 17.38 -22.09
CA GLY A 85 -10.23 17.47 -23.36
C GLY A 85 -9.66 18.60 -24.21
#